data_AF-A0A6A3DGT3-F1
#
_entry.id   AF-A0A6A3DGT3-F1
#
_cell.length_a   1.000
_cell.length_b   1.000
_cell.length_c   1.000
_cell.angle_alpha   90.00
_cell.angle_beta   90.00
_cell.angle_gamma   90.00
#
_symmetry.space_group_name_H-M   'P 1'
#
loop_
_entity.id
_entity.type
_entity.pdbx_description
1 polymer ?
#
loop_
_entity_poly.entity_id
_entity_poly.type
_entity_poly.pdbx_seq_one_letter_code
_entity_poly.pdbx_strand_id
1 'polypeptide(L)' 'VVQVICEKADRSDISDIDKKKYLVPADLTVGQFVYVIRKRIKVSPEKAIFIFINNVLHPQRH' A
#
# COMPACT_ATOMS: atom_id res chain seq x y z
N VAL A 1 -14.84 9.25 5.61
CA VAL A 1 -13.97 8.05 5.52
C VAL A 1 -14.15 7.41 4.16
N VAL A 2 -13.06 6.95 3.55
CA VAL A 2 -13.07 6.30 2.23
C VAL A 2 -12.71 4.83 2.43
N GLN A 3 -13.37 3.94 1.68
CA GLN A 3 -13.06 2.52 1.68
C GLN A 3 -12.02 2.23 0.60
N VAL A 4 -10.92 1.61 0.99
CA VAL A 4 -9.84 1.21 0.07
C VAL A 4 -9.63 -0.29 0.19
N ILE A 5 -9.61 -0.98 -0.94
CA ILE A 5 -9.20 -2.39 -1.03
C ILE A 5 -7.76 -2.39 -1.52
N CYS A 6 -6.86 -3.03 -0.77
CA CYS A 6 -5.45 -3.16 -1.09
C CYS A 6 -5.08 -4.64 -1.09
N GLU A 7 -4.53 -5.10 -2.21
CA GLU A 7 -4.16 -6.49 -2.43
C GLU A 7 -2.71 -6.60 -2.88
N LYS A 8 -2.08 -7.73 -2.54
CA LYS A 8 -0.77 -8.10 -3.05
C LYS A 8 -0.90 -8.43 -4.54
N ALA A 9 0.03 -7.92 -5.36
CA ALA A 9 0.14 -8.32 -6.76
C ALA A 9 0.67 -9.74 -6.89
N ASP A 10 0.18 -10.52 -7.86
CA ASP A 10 0.49 -11.96 -8.01
C ASP A 10 2.00 -12.26 -8.12
N ARG A 11 2.78 -11.35 -8.72
CA ARG A 11 4.23 -11.51 -8.93
C ARG A 11 5.08 -10.76 -7.90
N SER A 12 4.53 -10.54 -6.71
CA SER A 12 5.21 -9.80 -5.64
C SER A 12 5.86 -10.73 -4.61
N ASP A 13 7.08 -10.41 -4.19
CA ASP A 13 7.82 -11.09 -3.12
C ASP A 13 7.45 -10.60 -1.71
N ILE A 14 6.40 -9.79 -1.55
CA ILE A 14 5.91 -9.36 -0.24
C ILE A 14 5.07 -10.46 0.41
N SER A 15 5.05 -10.49 1.74
CA SER A 15 4.13 -11.33 2.51
C SER A 15 2.67 -10.98 2.24
N ASP A 16 1.77 -11.94 2.43
CA ASP A 16 0.33 -11.71 2.28
C ASP A 16 -0.21 -10.61 3.22
N ILE A 17 -1.19 -9.87 2.71
CA ILE A 17 -1.86 -8.79 3.45
C ILE A 17 -3.06 -9.40 4.20
N ASP A 18 -2.93 -9.48 5.52
CA ASP A 18 -3.97 -10.05 6.42
C ASP A 18 -5.33 -9.32 6.29
N LYS A 19 -5.31 -7.99 6.22
CA LYS A 19 -6.52 -7.15 6.06
C LYS A 19 -6.46 -6.38 4.77
N LYS A 20 -7.24 -6.80 3.77
CA LYS A 20 -7.31 -6.14 2.46
C LYS A 20 -8.19 -4.90 2.43
N LYS A 21 -9.16 -4.77 3.34
CA LYS A 21 -10.11 -3.63 3.39
C LYS A 21 -9.70 -2.62 4.46
N TYR A 22 -9.57 -1.36 4.07
CA TYR A 22 -9.13 -0.26 4.92
C TYR A 22 -10.17 0.86 4.92
N LEU A 23 -10.47 1.36 6.12
CA LEU A 23 -11.18 2.64 6.29
C LEU A 23 -10.12 3.71 6.50
N VAL A 24 -10.01 4.63 5.55
CA VAL A 24 -9.03 5.73 5.62
C VAL A 24 -9.72 7.10 5.75
N PRO A 25 -9.08 8.07 6.42
CA PRO A 25 -9.49 9.47 6.35
C PRO A 25 -9.49 9.98 4.90
N ALA A 26 -10.34 10.96 4.58
CA ALA A 26 -10.38 11.54 3.22
C ALA A 26 -9.15 12.39 2.89
N ASP A 27 -8.51 12.89 3.95
CA ASP A 27 -7.31 13.70 4.04
C ASP A 27 -6.02 12.88 4.07
N LEU A 28 -6.12 11.54 4.11
CA LEU A 28 -4.94 10.66 4.07
C LEU A 28 -4.35 10.63 2.66
N THR A 29 -3.09 11.04 2.54
CA THR A 29 -2.35 10.98 1.28
C THR A 29 -1.95 9.54 0.92
N VAL A 30 -1.72 9.30 -0.38
CA VAL A 30 -1.21 8.00 -0.87
C VAL A 30 0.12 7.63 -0.20
N GLY A 31 1.02 8.60 0.03
CA GLY A 31 2.31 8.36 0.71
C GLY A 31 2.15 7.91 2.16
N GLN A 32 1.22 8.50 2.91
CA GLN A 32 0.91 8.05 4.27
C GLN A 32 0.27 6.65 4.25
N PHE A 33 -0.61 6.37 3.28
CA PHE A 33 -1.21 5.04 3.13
C PHE A 33 -0.15 3.97 2.83
N VAL A 34 0.79 4.24 1.91
CA VAL A 34 1.97 3.38 1.64
C VAL A 34 2.72 3.09 2.94
N TYR A 35 2.97 4.11 3.76
CA TYR A 35 3.70 3.94 5.02
C TYR A 35 2.95 3.03 6.01
N VAL A 36 1.62 3.14 6.08
CA VAL A 36 0.78 2.23 6.88
C VAL A 36 0.86 0.80 6.36
N ILE A 37 0.79 0.60 5.04
CA ILE A 37 0.93 -0.74 4.44
C ILE A 37 2.31 -1.33 4.73
N ARG A 38 3.38 -0.55 4.56
CA ARG A 38 4.78 -0.95 4.86
C ARG A 38 4.94 -1.53 6.26
N LYS A 39 4.34 -0.86 7.26
CA LYS A 39 4.35 -1.34 8.65
C LYS A 39 3.56 -2.64 8.85
N ARG A 40 2.47 -2.84 8.12
CA ARG A 40 1.64 -4.06 8.24
C ARG A 40 2.30 -5.29 7.63
N ILE A 41 2.89 -5.16 6.44
CA ILE A 41 3.57 -6.27 5.76
C ILE A 41 4.97 -6.56 6.32
N LYS A 42 5.43 -5.78 7.32
CA LYS A 42 6.74 -5.90 7.99
C LYS A 42 7.91 -5.99 7.00
N VAL A 43 7.85 -5.24 5.90
CA VAL A 43 8.92 -5.29 4.90
C VAL A 43 10.16 -4.53 5.39
N SER A 44 11.33 -5.10 5.14
CA SER A 44 12.61 -4.45 5.44
C SER A 44 12.73 -3.11 4.74
N PRO A 45 13.41 -2.13 5.37
CA PRO A 45 13.44 -0.79 4.82
C PRO A 45 14.19 -0.63 3.49
N GLU A 46 15.03 -1.60 3.17
CA GLU A 46 15.82 -1.70 1.94
C GLU A 46 14.98 -2.14 0.73
N LYS A 47 13.82 -2.76 0.96
CA LYS A 47 12.93 -3.21 -0.12
C LYS A 47 12.02 -2.07 -0.56
N ALA A 48 11.96 -1.83 -1.85
CA ALA A 48 11.02 -0.90 -2.46
C ALA A 48 9.59 -1.45 -2.41
N ILE A 49 8.62 -0.58 -2.18
CA ILE A 49 7.19 -0.88 -2.33
C ILE A 49 6.65 -0.01 -3.46
N PHE A 50 5.89 -0.61 -4.37
CA PHE A 50 5.17 0.10 -5.42
C PHE A 50 3.67 -0.12 -5.24
N ILE A 51 2.88 0.94 -5.43
CA ILE A 51 1.41 0.87 -5.43
C ILE A 51 0.91 1.24 -6.82
N PHE A 52 -0.08 0.49 -7.28
CA PHE A 52 -0.75 0.71 -8.55
C PHE A 52 -2.20 1.09 -8.29
N ILE A 53 -2.68 2.12 -8.96
CA ILE A 53 -4.09 2.54 -8.95
C ILE A 53 -4.54 2.50 -10.40
N ASN A 54 -5.61 1.74 -10.71
CA ASN A 54 -6.06 1.50 -12.08
C ASN A 54 -4.93 1.03 -13.01
N ASN A 55 -4.08 0.10 -12.54
CA ASN A 55 -2.90 -0.42 -13.23
C ASN A 55 -1.81 0.63 -13.57
N VAL A 56 -1.94 1.87 -13.10
CA VAL A 56 -0.94 2.91 -13.25
C VAL A 56 -0.09 2.98 -11.99
N LEU A 57 1.23 2.96 -12.17
CA LEU A 57 2.18 3.14 -11.08
C LEU A 57 1.98 4.53 -10.47
N HIS A 58 1.65 4.59 -9.19
CA HIS A 58 1.59 5.87 -8.51
C HIS A 58 3.01 6.23 -8.02
N PRO A 59 3.57 7.37 -8.43
CA PRO A 59 4.91 7.76 -7.99
C PRO A 59 4.89 8.05 -6.48
N GLN A 60 5.85 7.48 -5.76
CA GLN A 60 6.20 7.93 -4.41
C GLN A 60 7.17 9.09 -4.56
N ARG A 61 6.64 10.31 -4.69
CA ARG A 61 7.48 11.49 -4.42
C ARG A 61 7.73 11.50 -2.92
N HIS A 62 9.00 11.31 -2.53
CA HIS A 62 9.48 11.56 -1.17
C HIS A 62 9.26 13.03 -0.82
#